data_AF-A0A7K1YR84-F1
#
_entry.id   AF-A0A7K1YR84-F1
#
_cell.length_a   1.000
_cell.length_b   1.000
_cell.length_c   1.000
_cell.angle_alpha   90.00
_cell.angle_beta   90.00
_cell.angle_gamma   90.00
#
_symmetry.space_group_name_H-M   'P 1'
#
loop_
_entity.id
_entity.type
_entity.pdbx_description
1 polymer ?
#
loop_
_entity_poly.entity_id
_entity_poly.type
_entity_poly.pdbx_seq_one_letter_code
_entity_poly.pdbx_strand_id
1 'polypeptide(L)'
;QMDTIVRFEGRTCSGFKPHSEEEDATGGRTDLTHEQLLGHYADFIYPNLTPLPYPTQLILVRADPIAPDHTRLFSRIYGIDKSIEEQDFELDRLATTNLEDTNMVTELMKNLRSPFYRVGPASTWEGRAAHVMKLVRADVASPLADDEFSGPLPAN
;
A
#
# COMPACT_ATOMS: atom_id res chain seq x y z
N GLN A 1 5.57 -22.98 7.88
CA GLN A 1 4.77 -21.88 7.30
C GLN A 1 4.85 -20.71 8.27
N MET A 2 5.41 -19.58 7.85
CA MET A 2 5.42 -18.36 8.68
C MET A 2 4.04 -17.70 8.57
N ASP A 3 3.43 -17.36 9.71
CA ASP A 3 2.17 -16.62 9.74
C ASP A 3 2.39 -15.16 9.29
N THR A 4 1.39 -14.58 8.62
CA THR A 4 1.40 -13.15 8.27
C THR A 4 1.44 -12.31 9.54
N ILE A 5 2.57 -11.64 9.82
CA ILE A 5 2.70 -10.75 10.96
C ILE A 5 2.19 -9.36 10.58
N VAL A 6 1.16 -8.87 11.27
CA VAL A 6 0.60 -7.53 11.07
C VAL A 6 1.00 -6.60 12.22
N ARG A 7 1.49 -5.40 11.90
CA ARG A 7 1.91 -4.37 12.87
C ARG A 7 1.19 -3.05 12.59
N PHE A 8 0.94 -2.26 13.64
CA PHE A 8 0.30 -0.94 13.55
C PHE A 8 1.10 0.06 14.39
N GLU A 9 1.46 1.22 13.82
CA GLU A 9 2.20 2.26 14.54
C GLU A 9 1.87 3.64 13.96
N GLY A 10 1.28 4.53 14.77
CA GLY A 10 0.93 5.88 14.31
C GLY A 10 0.15 5.86 12.99
N ARG A 11 0.72 6.48 11.94
CA ARG A 11 0.14 6.56 10.59
C ARG A 11 0.55 5.40 9.67
N THR A 12 1.13 4.33 10.20
CA THR A 12 1.60 3.19 9.42
C THR A 12 0.95 1.87 9.86
N CYS A 13 0.87 0.93 8.92
CA CYS A 13 0.66 -0.48 9.22
C CYS A 13 1.49 -1.34 8.27
N SER A 14 1.92 -2.51 8.74
CA SER A 14 2.84 -3.40 8.03
C SER A 14 2.31 -4.82 8.02
N GLY A 15 2.56 -5.57 6.96
CA GLY A 15 2.30 -7.00 6.87
C GLY A 15 3.47 -7.72 6.21
N PHE A 16 4.02 -8.77 6.81
CA PHE A 16 5.03 -9.60 6.14
C PHE A 16 4.36 -10.67 5.26
N LYS A 17 4.75 -10.75 3.99
CA LYS A 17 4.26 -11.74 3.02
C LYS A 17 5.42 -12.65 2.58
N PRO A 18 5.43 -13.94 2.98
CA PRO A 18 6.43 -14.88 2.51
C PRO A 18 6.24 -15.17 1.01
N HIS A 19 7.35 -15.37 0.30
CA HIS A 19 7.39 -15.87 -1.08
C HIS A 19 7.33 -17.40 -1.08
N SER A 20 7.08 -17.99 -2.25
CA SER A 20 7.17 -19.44 -2.40
C SER A 20 8.64 -19.88 -2.32
N GLU A 21 8.89 -21.10 -1.82
CA GLU A 21 10.26 -21.66 -1.78
C GLU A 21 10.85 -21.92 -3.18
N GLU A 22 10.02 -21.85 -4.22
CA GLU A 22 10.41 -22.05 -5.63
C GLU A 22 10.99 -20.77 -6.28
N GLU A 23 10.81 -19.60 -5.66
CA GLU A 23 11.28 -18.31 -6.18
C GLU A 23 12.49 -17.81 -5.36
N ASP A 24 13.67 -17.74 -6.00
CA ASP A 24 14.85 -17.12 -5.36
C ASP A 24 14.75 -15.59 -5.40
N ALA A 25 14.05 -15.03 -4.41
CA ALA A 25 13.94 -13.59 -4.24
C ALA A 25 15.19 -12.96 -3.60
N THR A 26 16.17 -13.77 -3.16
CA THR A 26 17.33 -13.30 -2.38
C THR A 26 18.34 -12.53 -3.23
N GLY A 27 18.44 -12.89 -4.52
CA GLY A 27 19.49 -12.37 -5.41
C GLY A 27 20.90 -12.60 -4.89
N GLY A 28 21.11 -13.67 -4.12
CA GLY A 28 22.41 -13.98 -3.50
C GLY A 28 22.78 -13.12 -2.29
N ARG A 29 21.86 -12.30 -1.76
CA ARG A 29 22.09 -11.52 -0.54
C ARG A 29 22.26 -12.43 0.67
N THR A 30 23.26 -12.12 1.49
CA THR A 30 23.56 -12.82 2.75
C THR A 30 23.60 -11.87 3.95
N ASP A 31 23.34 -10.58 3.71
CA ASP A 31 23.41 -9.52 4.69
C ASP A 31 22.06 -9.25 5.41
N LEU A 32 20.99 -9.91 4.97
CA LEU A 32 19.66 -9.85 5.57
C LEU A 32 19.39 -11.07 6.46
N THR A 33 18.44 -10.92 7.39
CA THR A 33 17.97 -12.07 8.19
C THR A 33 17.26 -13.11 7.32
N HIS A 34 17.20 -14.36 7.78
CA HIS A 34 16.52 -15.44 7.05
C HIS A 34 15.06 -15.10 6.71
N GLU A 35 14.31 -14.51 7.64
CA GLU A 35 12.94 -14.04 7.40
C GLU A 35 12.89 -12.99 6.28
N GLN A 36 13.76 -11.99 6.33
CA GLN A 36 13.79 -10.93 5.32
C GLN A 36 14.15 -11.43 3.92
N LEU A 37 14.90 -12.53 3.82
CA LEU A 37 15.26 -13.15 2.54
C LEU A 37 14.11 -13.96 1.92
N LEU A 38 13.14 -14.42 2.73
CA LEU A 38 12.06 -15.31 2.31
C LEU A 38 10.76 -14.58 1.94
N GLY A 39 10.76 -13.26 1.87
CA GLY A 39 9.53 -12.53 1.61
C GLY A 39 9.74 -11.03 1.45
N HIS A 40 8.64 -10.30 1.56
CA HIS A 40 8.65 -8.85 1.54
C HIS A 40 7.66 -8.30 2.58
N TYR A 41 7.89 -7.06 2.98
CA TYR A 41 6.89 -6.32 3.73
C TYR A 41 5.93 -5.64 2.76
N ALA A 42 4.65 -5.59 3.12
CA ALA A 42 3.62 -4.78 2.49
C ALA A 42 3.21 -3.72 3.50
N ASP A 43 3.95 -2.62 3.48
CA ASP A 43 3.71 -1.49 4.36
C ASP A 43 2.66 -0.57 3.76
N PHE A 44 1.94 0.15 4.62
CA PHE A 44 1.09 1.25 4.22
C PHE A 44 1.41 2.44 5.11
N ILE A 45 1.75 3.55 4.47
CA ILE A 45 2.01 4.84 5.08
C ILE A 45 0.85 5.75 4.67
N TYR A 46 -0.04 6.00 5.62
CA TYR A 46 -1.19 6.87 5.42
C TYR A 46 -0.71 8.31 5.12
N PRO A 47 -1.20 8.98 4.06
CA PRO A 47 -2.51 8.72 3.46
C PRO A 47 -2.57 7.78 2.25
N ASN A 48 -1.48 7.57 1.51
CA ASN A 48 -1.61 7.03 0.14
C ASN A 48 -0.41 6.25 -0.39
N LEU A 49 0.57 5.87 0.43
CA LEU A 49 1.79 5.21 -0.03
C LEU A 49 1.89 3.78 0.51
N THR A 50 2.14 2.83 -0.38
CA THR A 50 2.43 1.43 -0.07
C THR A 50 3.83 1.10 -0.56
N PRO A 51 4.86 1.19 0.30
CA PRO A 51 6.16 0.63 -0.01
C PRO A 51 6.14 -0.88 0.20
N LEU A 52 6.72 -1.61 -0.75
CA LEU A 52 6.95 -3.04 -0.65
C LEU A 52 8.46 -3.30 -0.77
N PRO A 53 9.20 -3.35 0.35
CA PRO A 53 10.60 -3.71 0.34
C PRO A 53 10.76 -5.23 0.19
N TYR A 54 11.34 -5.63 -0.94
CA TYR A 54 11.81 -6.98 -1.24
C TYR A 54 13.31 -7.07 -0.93
N PRO A 55 13.91 -8.28 -0.87
CA PRO A 55 15.34 -8.42 -0.65
C PRO A 55 16.17 -7.71 -1.72
N THR A 56 15.72 -7.69 -2.98
CA THR A 56 16.48 -7.19 -4.13
C THR A 56 15.89 -5.96 -4.80
N GLN A 57 14.75 -5.47 -4.31
CA GLN A 57 14.06 -4.33 -4.91
C GLN A 57 13.13 -3.61 -3.93
N LEU A 58 12.77 -2.38 -4.27
CA LEU A 58 11.71 -1.64 -3.62
C LEU A 58 10.63 -1.32 -4.64
N ILE A 59 9.41 -1.79 -4.38
CA ILE A 59 8.24 -1.38 -5.15
C ILE A 59 7.53 -0.28 -4.36
N LEU A 60 7.21 0.84 -5.01
CA LEU A 60 6.38 1.90 -4.44
C LEU A 60 5.08 1.96 -5.21
N VAL A 61 3.95 1.84 -4.50
CA VAL A 61 2.62 2.08 -5.06
C VAL A 61 2.00 3.27 -4.34
N ARG A 62 1.62 4.32 -5.08
CA ARG A 62 0.95 5.52 -4.56
C ARG A 62 -0.45 5.65 -5.13
N ALA A 63 -1.43 5.87 -4.26
CA ALA A 63 -2.85 5.95 -4.59
C ALA A 63 -3.39 7.38 -4.41
N ASP A 64 -3.28 8.21 -5.45
CA ASP A 64 -3.65 9.63 -5.37
C ASP A 64 -5.16 9.82 -5.62
N PRO A 65 -5.94 10.34 -4.67
CA PRO A 65 -7.34 10.66 -4.92
C PRO A 65 -7.43 11.82 -5.93
N ILE A 66 -8.23 11.63 -6.99
CA ILE A 66 -8.47 12.65 -8.02
C ILE A 66 -9.94 13.05 -8.13
N ALA A 67 -10.84 12.24 -7.59
CA ALA A 67 -12.26 12.56 -7.38
C ALA A 67 -12.80 11.68 -6.22
N PRO A 68 -14.02 11.94 -5.70
CA PRO A 68 -14.60 11.14 -4.62
C PRO A 68 -14.71 9.62 -4.90
N ASP A 69 -14.75 9.25 -6.18
CA ASP A 69 -14.88 7.88 -6.68
C ASP A 69 -13.74 7.48 -7.64
N HIS A 70 -12.69 8.30 -7.75
CA HIS A 70 -11.56 8.03 -8.64
C HIS A 70 -10.22 8.22 -7.93
N THR A 71 -9.35 7.23 -8.10
CA THR A 71 -7.98 7.23 -7.59
C THR A 71 -7.03 6.93 -8.75
N ARG A 72 -5.93 7.68 -8.82
CA ARG A 72 -4.83 7.38 -9.73
C ARG A 72 -3.78 6.53 -9.01
N LEU A 73 -3.47 5.36 -9.57
CA LEU A 73 -2.40 4.51 -9.08
C LEU A 73 -1.10 4.82 -9.84
N PHE A 74 -0.05 5.12 -9.08
CA PHE A 74 1.31 5.24 -9.59
C PHE A 74 2.15 4.12 -9.00
N SER A 75 2.85 3.38 -9.85
CA SER A 75 3.79 2.35 -9.40
C SER A 75 5.19 2.67 -9.90
N ARG A 76 6.20 2.39 -9.07
CA ARG A 76 7.60 2.45 -9.47
C ARG A 76 8.38 1.33 -8.80
N ILE A 77 9.30 0.72 -9.55
CA ILE A 77 10.21 -0.29 -9.03
C ILE A 77 11.63 0.30 -9.03
N TYR A 78 12.37 0.00 -7.98
CA TYR A 78 13.78 0.30 -7.83
C TYR A 78 14.51 -1.00 -7.52
N GLY A 79 15.15 -1.59 -8.53
CA GLY A 79 15.94 -2.81 -8.37
C GLY A 79 17.37 -2.51 -7.94
N ILE A 80 17.93 -3.32 -7.04
CA ILE A 80 19.37 -3.32 -6.75
C ILE A 80 20.07 -4.02 -7.91
N ASP A 81 21.02 -3.33 -8.54
CA ASP A 81 21.82 -3.83 -9.68
C ASP A 81 21.00 -4.28 -10.91
N LYS A 82 19.73 -3.86 -11.00
CA LYS A 82 18.87 -4.14 -12.15
C LYS A 82 18.94 -3.03 -13.18
N SER A 83 18.90 -3.40 -14.46
CA SER A 83 18.75 -2.44 -15.55
C SER A 83 17.36 -1.78 -15.53
N ILE A 84 17.16 -0.73 -16.32
CA ILE A 84 15.84 -0.09 -16.45
C ILE A 84 14.86 -1.06 -17.12
N GLU A 85 15.31 -1.80 -18.13
CA GLU A 85 14.51 -2.77 -18.87
C GLU A 85 14.01 -3.90 -17.96
N GLU A 86 14.84 -4.39 -17.04
CA GLU A 86 14.44 -5.38 -16.04
C GLU A 86 13.41 -4.82 -15.05
N GLN A 87 13.54 -3.55 -14.66
CA GLN A 87 12.56 -2.89 -13.79
C GLN A 87 11.23 -2.65 -14.49
N ASP A 88 11.27 -2.28 -15.78
CA ASP A 88 10.08 -2.09 -16.61
C ASP A 88 9.34 -3.43 -16.85
N PHE A 89 10.08 -4.52 -17.06
CA PHE A 89 9.49 -5.86 -17.15
C PHE A 89 8.73 -6.25 -15.87
N GLU A 90 9.30 -5.96 -14.69
CA GLU A 90 8.63 -6.22 -13.41
C GLU A 90 7.44 -5.27 -13.19
N LEU A 91 7.49 -4.03 -13.72
CA LEU A 91 6.34 -3.12 -13.71
C LEU A 91 5.18 -3.64 -14.56
N ASP A 92 5.46 -4.25 -15.71
CA ASP A 92 4.44 -4.88 -16.56
C ASP A 92 3.77 -6.08 -15.86
N ARG A 93 4.55 -6.88 -15.11
CA ARG A 93 4.00 -7.95 -14.27
C ARG A 93 3.11 -7.39 -13.16
N LEU A 94 3.57 -6.35 -12.46
CA LEU A 94 2.79 -5.66 -11.44
C LEU A 94 1.49 -5.07 -12.00
N ALA A 95 1.49 -4.60 -13.25
CA ALA A 95 0.30 -4.06 -13.90
C ALA A 95 -0.84 -5.09 -14.00
N THR A 96 -0.51 -6.38 -14.11
CA THR A 96 -1.53 -7.46 -14.11
C THR A 96 -2.21 -7.56 -12.75
N THR A 97 -1.45 -7.62 -11.65
CA THR A 97 -2.01 -7.64 -10.29
C THR A 97 -2.78 -6.35 -9.98
N ASN A 98 -2.25 -5.20 -10.39
CA ASN A 98 -2.94 -3.92 -10.25
C ASN A 98 -4.28 -3.90 -10.99
N LEU A 99 -4.40 -4.54 -12.14
CA LEU A 99 -5.65 -4.65 -12.89
C LEU A 99 -6.68 -5.50 -12.13
N GLU A 100 -6.26 -6.63 -11.55
CA GLU A 100 -7.13 -7.48 -10.72
C GLU A 100 -7.69 -6.70 -9.52
N ASP A 101 -6.82 -6.01 -8.78
CA ASP A 101 -7.21 -5.16 -7.64
C ASP A 101 -8.12 -4.00 -8.07
N THR A 102 -7.80 -3.35 -9.20
CA THR A 102 -8.60 -2.25 -9.75
C THR A 102 -10.00 -2.70 -10.13
N ASN A 103 -10.14 -3.88 -10.74
CA ASN A 103 -11.44 -4.45 -11.11
C ASN A 103 -12.28 -4.73 -9.86
N MET A 104 -11.68 -5.34 -8.83
CA MET A 104 -12.35 -5.60 -7.56
C MET A 104 -12.84 -4.30 -6.89
N VAL A 105 -11.98 -3.28 -6.78
CA VAL A 105 -12.36 -1.98 -6.17
C VAL A 105 -13.43 -1.27 -7.00
N THR A 106 -13.37 -1.37 -8.33
CA THR A 106 -14.38 -0.79 -9.23
C THR A 106 -15.77 -1.39 -8.98
N GLU A 107 -15.87 -2.71 -8.88
CA GLU A 107 -17.13 -3.38 -8.55
C GLU A 107 -17.61 -3.04 -7.14
N LEU A 108 -16.70 -2.95 -6.16
CA LEU A 108 -17.04 -2.50 -4.80
C LEU A 108 -17.65 -1.09 -4.83
N MET A 109 -16.99 -0.13 -5.50
CA MET A 109 -17.43 1.27 -5.58
C MET A 109 -18.81 1.41 -6.24
N LYS A 110 -19.14 0.58 -7.24
CA LYS A 110 -20.48 0.53 -7.81
C LYS A 110 -21.53 0.13 -6.77
N ASN A 111 -21.24 -0.89 -5.97
CA ASN A 111 -22.16 -1.43 -4.97
C ASN A 111 -22.33 -0.50 -3.75
N LEU A 112 -21.30 0.25 -3.37
CA LEU A 112 -21.38 1.23 -2.27
C LEU A 112 -22.40 2.34 -2.51
N ARG A 113 -22.80 2.59 -3.76
CA ARG A 113 -23.83 3.58 -4.12
C ARG A 113 -25.25 3.11 -3.85
N SER A 114 -25.44 1.82 -3.55
CA SER A 114 -26.76 1.27 -3.25
C SER A 114 -27.31 1.87 -1.95
N PRO A 115 -28.58 2.32 -1.90
CA PRO A 115 -29.21 2.79 -0.66
C PRO A 115 -29.38 1.67 0.38
N PHE A 116 -29.25 0.41 -0.04
CA PHE A 116 -29.30 -0.77 0.82
C PHE A 116 -27.95 -1.16 1.40
N TYR A 117 -26.85 -0.56 0.92
CA TYR A 117 -25.52 -0.86 1.45
C TYR A 117 -25.46 -0.52 2.95
N ARG A 118 -24.85 -1.43 3.72
CA ARG A 118 -24.55 -1.25 5.14
C ARG A 118 -23.12 -1.68 5.38
N VAL A 119 -22.37 -0.91 6.16
CA VAL A 119 -21.00 -1.26 6.55
C VAL A 119 -21.04 -2.50 7.43
N GLY A 120 -20.33 -3.55 7.02
CA GLY A 120 -20.12 -4.76 7.82
C GLY A 120 -18.94 -4.62 8.78
N PRO A 121 -18.84 -5.49 9.80
CA PRO A 121 -17.65 -5.53 10.65
C PRO A 121 -16.43 -6.00 9.84
N ALA A 122 -15.26 -5.45 10.16
CA ALA A 122 -14.00 -5.99 9.65
C ALA A 122 -13.78 -7.41 10.21
N SER A 123 -13.35 -8.31 9.35
CA SER A 123 -12.93 -9.66 9.74
C SER A 123 -11.61 -9.63 10.53
N THR A 124 -11.27 -10.77 11.13
CA THR A 124 -9.98 -10.94 11.83
C THR A 124 -8.76 -10.76 10.93
N TRP A 125 -8.93 -10.91 9.61
CA TRP A 125 -7.87 -10.76 8.60
C TRP A 125 -7.72 -9.32 8.10
N GLU A 126 -8.66 -8.42 8.42
CA GLU A 126 -8.73 -7.05 7.89
C GLU A 126 -8.22 -5.99 8.88
N GLY A 127 -7.34 -6.38 9.82
CA GLY A 127 -6.81 -5.47 10.84
C GLY A 127 -6.17 -4.19 10.27
N ARG A 128 -5.47 -4.29 9.14
CA ARG A 128 -4.88 -3.13 8.44
C ARG A 128 -5.94 -2.18 7.91
N ALA A 129 -7.00 -2.70 7.29
CA ALA A 129 -8.11 -1.88 6.81
C ALA A 129 -8.83 -1.18 7.98
N ALA A 130 -9.08 -1.90 9.08
CA ALA A 130 -9.69 -1.33 10.27
C ALA A 130 -8.84 -0.20 10.89
N HIS A 131 -7.50 -0.36 10.91
CA HIS A 131 -6.57 0.68 11.36
C HIS A 131 -6.65 1.95 10.48
N VAL A 132 -6.59 1.78 9.15
CA VAL A 132 -6.69 2.91 8.20
C VAL A 132 -8.03 3.64 8.34
N MET A 133 -9.14 2.91 8.48
CA MET A 133 -10.46 3.52 8.67
C MET A 133 -10.53 4.34 9.97
N LYS A 134 -9.86 3.92 11.05
CA LYS A 134 -9.75 4.70 12.28
C LYS A 134 -8.96 6.00 12.07
N LEU A 135 -7.85 5.95 11.33
CA LEU A 135 -7.05 7.13 10.99
C LEU A 135 -7.86 8.14 10.17
N VAL A 136 -8.54 7.67 9.10
CA VAL A 136 -9.42 8.52 8.28
C VAL A 136 -10.49 9.19 9.14
N ARG A 137 -11.13 8.44 10.05
CA ARG A 137 -12.15 9.01 10.95
C ARG A 137 -11.57 10.05 11.91
N ALA A 138 -10.37 9.83 12.44
CA ALA A 138 -9.72 10.79 13.32
C ALA A 138 -9.36 12.10 12.59
N ASP A 139 -8.78 11.99 11.39
CA ASP A 139 -8.41 13.15 10.57
C ASP A 139 -9.65 13.93 10.11
N VAL A 140 -10.74 13.26 9.70
CA VAL A 140 -11.99 13.94 9.26
C VAL A 140 -12.82 14.50 10.43
N ALA A 141 -12.73 13.92 11.62
CA ALA A 141 -13.46 14.41 12.79
C ALA A 141 -12.84 15.68 13.40
N SER A 142 -11.59 16.00 13.06
CA SER A 142 -10.87 17.16 13.56
C SER A 142 -11.13 18.34 12.61
N PRO A 143 -11.89 19.37 13.01
CA PRO A 143 -12.07 20.56 12.18
C PRO A 143 -10.72 21.21 11.91
N LEU A 144 -10.53 21.70 10.68
CA LEU A 144 -9.40 22.57 10.36
C LEU A 144 -9.44 23.79 11.28
N ALA A 145 -8.28 24.27 11.72
CA ALA A 145 -8.23 25.50 12.50
C ALA A 145 -8.63 26.69 11.61
N ASP A 146 -9.32 27.68 12.18
CA ASP A 146 -9.80 28.85 11.42
C ASP A 146 -8.66 29.62 10.71
N ASP A 147 -7.44 29.50 11.23
CA ASP A 147 -6.23 30.18 10.77
C ASP A 147 -5.26 29.26 10.01
N GLU A 148 -5.61 27.99 9.76
CA GLU A 148 -4.70 26.95 9.25
C GLU A 148 -4.01 27.31 7.92
N PHE A 149 -4.68 28.11 7.08
CA PHE A 149 -4.15 28.58 5.79
C PHE A 149 -3.90 30.09 5.74
N SER A 150 -3.92 30.76 6.89
CA SER A 150 -3.76 32.22 6.97
C SER A 150 -2.30 32.67 7.12
N GLY A 151 -1.36 31.74 7.19
CA GLY A 151 0.08 32.03 7.22
C GLY A 151 0.58 32.71 5.94
N PRO A 152 1.63 33.55 6.02
CA PRO A 152 2.22 34.15 4.83
C PRO A 152 2.76 33.06 3.90
N LEU A 153 2.43 33.14 2.61
CA LEU A 153 3.04 32.28 1.60
C LEU A 153 4.56 32.48 1.62
N PRO A 154 5.37 31.41 1.48
CA PRO A 154 6.80 31.55 1.35
C PRO A 154 7.11 32.49 0.18
N ALA A 155 8.02 33.44 0.40
CA ALA A 155 8.47 34.34 -0.67
C ALA A 155 9.13 33.49 -1.78
N ASN A 156 8.68 33.68 -3.02
CA ASN A 156 9.25 33.07 -4.21
C ASN A 156 10.73 33.42 -4.39
#